data_AF-V9GGM7-F1
#
_entry.id   AF-V9GGM7-F1
#
_cell.length_a   1.000
_cell.length_b   1.000
_cell.length_c   1.000
_cell.angle_alpha   90.00
_cell.angle_beta   90.00
_cell.angle_gamma   90.00
#
_symmetry.space_group_name_H-M   'P 1'
#
loop_
_entity.id
_entity.type
_entity.pdbx_description
1 polymer ?
#
loop_
_entity_poly.entity_id
_entity_poly.type
_entity_poly.pdbx_seq_one_letter_code
_entity_poly.pdbx_strand_id
1 'polypeptide(L)'
;MAIVNIERELEERLELLRSEGKLLEAQRLEQRTRYDIEMMKEVGFCSGIENYSGPLTFRERGATPYTLLDYFPDDMLFVIDESHVTLPQIRAMYNGDRARKTVLVDHASAWNQLSTIVRSSLKSSRTR
;
A
#
# COMPACT_ATOMS: atom_id res chain seq x y z
N MET A 1 15.57 10.86 -0.52
CA MET A 1 14.33 11.51 -1.04
C MET A 1 13.34 10.41 -1.43
N ALA A 2 12.03 10.61 -1.19
CA ALA A 2 11.02 9.58 -1.44
C ALA A 2 11.00 9.07 -2.90
N ILE A 3 11.20 9.97 -3.87
CA ILE A 3 11.26 9.63 -5.30
C ILE A 3 12.36 8.61 -5.61
N VAL A 4 13.55 8.75 -5.01
CA VAL A 4 14.67 7.81 -5.21
C VAL A 4 14.31 6.41 -4.72
N ASN A 5 13.54 6.30 -3.63
CA ASN A 5 13.08 5.01 -3.13
C ASN A 5 12.07 4.37 -4.09
N ILE A 6 11.19 5.17 -4.69
CA ILE A 6 10.22 4.71 -5.69
C ILE A 6 10.94 4.22 -6.96
N GLU A 7 11.93 4.97 -7.45
CA GLU A 7 12.74 4.59 -8.61
C GLU A 7 13.50 3.27 -8.37
N ARG A 8 14.12 3.11 -7.19
CA ARG A 8 14.80 1.85 -6.82
C ARG A 8 13.84 0.66 -6.77
N GLU A 9 12.68 0.84 -6.15
CA GLU A 9 11.69 -0.24 -6.03
C GLU A 9 11.07 -0.61 -7.38
N LEU A 10 10.93 0.38 -8.28
CA LEU A 10 10.53 0.15 -9.66
C LEU A 10 11.55 -0.76 -10.37
N GLU A 11 12.85 -0.47 -10.27
CA GLU A 11 13.90 -1.25 -10.90
C GLU A 11 13.90 -2.72 -10.44
N GLU A 12 13.88 -2.93 -9.12
CA GLU A 12 13.79 -4.28 -8.52
C GLU A 12 12.58 -5.06 -9.05
N ARG A 13 11.43 -4.38 -9.18
CA ARG A 13 10.20 -5.02 -9.62
C ARG A 13 10.18 -5.32 -11.11
N LEU A 14 10.74 -4.43 -11.93
CA LEU A 14 10.89 -4.64 -13.36
C LEU A 14 11.81 -5.82 -13.65
N GLU A 15 12.91 -5.96 -12.89
CA GLU A 15 13.82 -7.10 -13.03
C GLU A 15 13.11 -8.42 -12.73
N LEU A 16 12.35 -8.50 -11.64
CA LEU A 16 11.56 -9.68 -11.31
C LEU A 16 10.54 -10.02 -12.41
N LEU A 17 9.71 -9.05 -12.83
CA LEU A 17 8.70 -9.27 -13.86
C LEU A 17 9.31 -9.72 -15.18
N ARG A 18 10.45 -9.14 -15.58
CA ARG A 18 11.19 -9.53 -16.78
C ARG A 18 11.74 -10.96 -16.64
N SER A 19 12.27 -11.33 -15.47
CA SER A 19 12.75 -12.69 -15.20
C SER A 19 11.63 -13.75 -15.20
N GLU A 20 10.40 -13.36 -14.86
CA GLU A 20 9.20 -14.20 -14.92
C GLU A 20 8.56 -14.25 -16.33
N GLY A 21 9.13 -13.57 -17.33
CA GLY A 21 8.59 -13.49 -18.69
C GLY A 21 7.36 -12.58 -18.84
N LYS A 22 7.01 -11.81 -17.80
CA LYS A 22 5.88 -10.88 -17.75
C LYS A 22 6.23 -9.52 -18.35
N LEU A 23 6.60 -9.52 -19.63
CA LEU A 23 7.14 -8.33 -20.31
C LEU A 23 6.10 -7.21 -20.47
N LEU A 24 4.83 -7.56 -20.70
CA LEU A 24 3.75 -6.58 -20.87
C LEU A 24 3.43 -5.89 -19.54
N GLU A 25 3.43 -6.64 -18.45
CA GLU A 25 3.23 -6.14 -17.09
C GLU A 25 4.38 -5.22 -16.68
N ALA A 26 5.63 -5.61 -16.98
CA ALA A 26 6.80 -4.78 -16.75
C ALA A 26 6.71 -3.45 -17.52
N GLN A 27 6.35 -3.49 -18.80
CA GLN A 27 6.20 -2.28 -19.62
C GLN A 27 5.11 -1.35 -19.07
N ARG A 28 3.95 -1.90 -18.68
CA ARG A 28 2.85 -1.11 -18.10
C ARG A 28 3.26 -0.45 -16.77
N LEU A 29 4.02 -1.17 -15.94
CA LEU A 29 4.55 -0.65 -14.67
C LEU A 29 5.51 0.51 -14.91
N GLU A 30 6.48 0.30 -15.79
CA GLU A 30 7.47 1.32 -16.10
C GLU A 30 6.83 2.60 -16.63
N GLN A 31 5.93 2.49 -17.61
CA GLN A 31 5.27 3.66 -18.19
C GLN A 31 4.48 4.46 -17.16
N ARG A 32 3.68 3.77 -16.32
CA ARG A 32 2.83 4.44 -15.34
C ARG A 32 3.66 5.09 -14.24
N THR A 33 4.59 4.36 -13.64
CA THR A 33 5.38 4.87 -12.52
C THR A 33 6.27 6.03 -12.95
N ARG A 34 6.87 5.98 -14.15
CA ARG A 34 7.66 7.12 -14.66
C ARG A 34 6.82 8.37 -14.88
N TYR A 35 5.62 8.23 -15.43
CA TYR A 35 4.67 9.33 -15.58
C TYR A 35 4.27 9.94 -14.21
N ASP A 36 3.95 9.10 -13.24
CA ASP A 36 3.58 9.58 -11.90
C ASP A 36 4.76 10.29 -11.21
N ILE A 37 6.00 9.81 -11.41
CA ILE A 37 7.22 10.48 -10.91
C ILE A 37 7.40 11.86 -11.56
N GLU A 38 7.18 11.98 -12.86
CA GLU A 38 7.24 13.26 -13.57
C GLU A 38 6.22 14.25 -13.01
N MET A 39 4.96 13.81 -12.83
CA MET A 39 3.91 14.61 -12.20
C MET A 39 4.27 15.03 -10.76
N MET A 40 4.87 14.15 -9.97
CA MET A 40 5.35 14.48 -8.62
C MET A 40 6.49 15.51 -8.63
N LYS A 41 7.36 15.49 -9.65
CA LYS A 41 8.49 16.44 -9.80
C LYS A 41 8.01 17.82 -10.26
N GLU A 42 7.06 17.88 -11.19
CA GLU A 42 6.62 19.15 -11.79
C GLU A 42 5.47 19.82 -11.02
N VAL A 43 4.46 19.05 -10.64
CA VAL A 43 3.20 19.56 -10.07
C VAL A 43 3.13 19.36 -8.56
N GLY A 44 3.93 18.44 -8.01
CA GLY A 44 3.96 18.12 -6.58
C GLY A 44 2.94 17.07 -6.14
N PHE A 45 2.08 16.57 -7.04
CA PHE A 45 1.15 15.47 -6.78
C PHE A 45 0.86 14.66 -8.06
N CYS A 46 0.34 13.44 -7.91
CA CYS A 46 -0.10 12.60 -9.01
C CYS A 46 -1.44 11.90 -8.69
N SER A 47 -2.11 11.38 -9.72
CA SER A 47 -3.34 10.59 -9.54
C SER A 47 -2.99 9.20 -9.00
N GLY A 48 -3.52 8.86 -7.83
CA GLY A 48 -3.18 7.61 -7.14
C GLY A 48 -1.98 7.74 -6.20
N ILE A 49 -1.69 8.94 -5.69
CA ILE A 49 -0.54 9.21 -4.81
C ILE A 49 -0.54 8.34 -3.53
N GLU A 50 -1.71 7.89 -3.08
CA GLU A 50 -1.88 6.98 -1.95
C GLU A 50 -1.13 5.65 -2.12
N ASN A 51 -0.89 5.23 -3.37
CA ASN A 51 -0.15 4.01 -3.68
C ASN A 51 1.36 4.15 -3.39
N TYR A 52 1.84 5.40 -3.26
CA TYR A 52 3.21 5.75 -2.90
C TYR A 52 3.36 6.14 -1.41
N SER A 53 2.30 5.96 -0.62
CA SER A 53 2.28 6.33 0.81
C SER A 53 3.44 5.74 1.61
N GLY A 54 3.83 4.48 1.36
CA GLY A 54 4.97 3.84 2.02
C GLY A 54 6.29 4.59 1.75
N PRO A 55 6.75 4.68 0.48
CA PRO A 55 7.94 5.43 0.12
C PRO A 55 7.93 6.91 0.54
N LEU A 56 6.76 7.57 0.51
CA LEU A 56 6.58 8.97 0.90
C LEU A 56 6.71 9.20 2.41
N THR A 57 6.31 8.21 3.22
CA THR A 57 6.38 8.28 4.69
C THR A 57 7.65 7.61 5.26
N PHE A 58 8.56 7.14 4.41
CA PHE A 58 9.77 6.40 4.77
C PHE A 58 9.51 5.19 5.68
N ARG A 59 8.34 4.57 5.52
CA ARG A 59 7.95 3.42 6.33
C ARG A 59 8.51 2.14 5.72
N GLU A 60 8.87 1.20 6.60
CA GLU A 60 9.26 -0.14 6.18
C GLU A 60 8.09 -0.88 5.52
N ARG A 61 8.40 -1.75 4.55
CA ARG A 61 7.40 -2.60 3.92
C ARG A 61 6.67 -3.43 4.98
N GLY A 62 5.34 -3.37 4.95
CA GLY A 62 4.48 -4.08 5.90
C GLY A 62 4.12 -3.31 7.17
N ALA A 63 4.68 -2.12 7.40
CA ALA A 63 4.32 -1.30 8.56
C ALA A 63 2.83 -0.92 8.56
N THR A 64 2.22 -0.90 9.75
CA THR A 64 0.80 -0.58 9.96
C THR A 64 0.47 0.83 9.43
N PRO A 65 -0.43 1.02 8.46
CA PRO A 65 -0.72 2.36 7.93
C PRO A 65 -1.19 3.30 9.05
N TYR A 66 -0.96 4.61 8.87
CA TYR A 66 -1.63 5.59 9.70
C TYR A 66 -3.13 5.55 9.41
N THR A 67 -3.91 5.65 10.47
CA THR A 67 -5.35 5.64 10.49
C THR A 67 -5.85 6.89 11.21
N LEU A 68 -7.16 7.10 11.21
CA LEU A 68 -7.78 8.16 12.00
C LEU A 68 -7.44 8.05 13.49
N LEU A 69 -7.24 6.83 14.01
CA LEU A 69 -6.95 6.60 15.43
C LEU A 69 -5.62 7.21 15.86
N ASP A 70 -4.64 7.27 14.96
CA ASP A 70 -3.30 7.81 15.24
C ASP A 70 -3.29 9.35 15.43
N TYR A 71 -4.39 10.03 15.10
CA TYR A 71 -4.55 11.47 15.31
C TYR A 71 -5.09 11.83 16.70
N PHE A 72 -5.55 10.84 17.45
CA PHE A 72 -6.14 11.06 18.78
C PHE A 72 -5.14 10.71 19.90
N PRO A 73 -5.31 11.30 21.09
CA PRO A 73 -4.58 10.91 22.28
C PRO A 73 -4.78 9.44 22.66
N ASP A 74 -3.77 8.83 23.29
CA ASP A 74 -3.82 7.43 23.73
C ASP A 74 -4.95 7.13 24.74
N ASP A 75 -5.45 8.15 25.44
CA ASP A 75 -6.52 8.06 26.45
C ASP A 75 -7.92 8.35 25.89
N MET A 76 -8.09 8.37 24.57
CA MET A 76 -9.38 8.59 23.93
C MET A 76 -10.40 7.49 24.25
N LEU A 77 -11.67 7.89 24.42
CA LEU A 77 -12.82 6.99 24.44
C LEU A 77 -13.40 6.78 23.04
N PHE A 78 -13.56 5.52 22.64
CA PHE A 78 -14.29 5.14 21.43
C PHE A 78 -15.59 4.42 21.79
N VAL A 79 -16.67 4.77 21.09
CA VAL A 79 -17.95 4.08 21.17
C VAL A 79 -18.17 3.35 19.86
N ILE A 80 -18.40 2.04 19.93
CA ILE A 80 -18.71 1.21 18.77
C ILE A 80 -20.21 0.95 18.79
N ASP A 81 -20.93 1.68 17.95
CA ASP A 81 -22.34 1.42 17.75
C ASP A 81 -22.54 0.07 17.04
N GLU A 82 -23.59 -0.64 17.44
CA GLU A 82 -23.93 -1.98 16.96
C GLU A 82 -22.72 -2.94 16.89
N SER A 83 -21.97 -3.03 17.99
CA SER A 83 -20.70 -3.78 18.06
C SER A 83 -20.78 -5.23 17.54
N HIS A 84 -21.94 -5.87 17.67
CA HIS A 84 -22.18 -7.23 17.18
C HIS A 84 -22.16 -7.35 15.65
N VAL A 85 -22.38 -6.25 14.92
CA VAL A 85 -22.24 -6.14 13.45
C VAL A 85 -20.92 -5.47 13.08
N THR A 86 -20.58 -4.37 13.76
CA THR A 86 -19.43 -3.51 13.40
C THR A 86 -18.08 -4.21 13.60
N LEU A 87 -17.91 -4.99 14.69
CA LEU A 87 -16.65 -5.71 14.94
C LEU A 87 -16.34 -6.79 13.88
N PRO A 88 -17.30 -7.67 13.51
CA PRO A 88 -17.12 -8.56 12.37
C PRO A 88 -16.78 -7.84 11.06
N GLN A 89 -17.43 -6.71 10.78
CA GLN A 89 -17.20 -5.94 9.56
C GLN A 89 -15.77 -5.37 9.50
N ILE A 90 -15.30 -4.74 10.58
CA ILE A 90 -13.92 -4.20 10.67
C ILE A 90 -12.90 -5.32 10.45
N ARG A 91 -13.11 -6.50 11.04
CA ARG A 91 -12.24 -7.66 10.85
C ARG A 91 -12.21 -8.11 9.38
N ALA A 92 -13.33 -8.04 8.67
CA ALA A 92 -13.42 -8.44 7.26
C ALA A 92 -12.75 -7.45 6.30
N MET A 93 -12.63 -6.16 6.66
CA MET A 93 -12.07 -5.12 5.79
C MET A 93 -10.65 -5.45 5.32
N TYR A 94 -9.76 -5.91 6.22
CA TYR A 94 -8.39 -6.29 5.86
C TYR A 94 -8.36 -7.40 4.81
N ASN A 95 -9.17 -8.45 5.01
CA ASN A 95 -9.21 -9.59 4.10
C ASN A 95 -9.80 -9.20 2.73
N GLY A 96 -10.83 -8.35 2.73
CA GLY A 96 -11.44 -7.84 1.49
C GLY A 96 -10.52 -6.91 0.71
N ASP A 97 -9.82 -5.99 1.38
CA ASP A 97 -8.84 -5.11 0.74
C ASP A 97 -7.66 -5.90 0.18
N ARG A 98 -7.12 -6.84 0.98
CA ARG A 98 -6.04 -7.72 0.54
C ARG A 98 -6.43 -8.53 -0.69
N ALA A 99 -7.59 -9.19 -0.68
CA ALA A 99 -8.04 -9.99 -1.82
C ALA A 99 -8.16 -9.16 -3.11
N ARG A 100 -8.77 -7.97 -3.03
CA ARG A 100 -8.88 -7.05 -4.19
C ARG A 100 -7.51 -6.59 -4.68
N LYS A 101 -6.62 -6.17 -3.77
CA LYS A 101 -5.28 -5.70 -4.14
C LYS A 101 -4.41 -6.83 -4.70
N THR A 102 -4.50 -8.05 -4.17
CA THR A 102 -3.77 -9.21 -4.70
C THR A 102 -4.18 -9.51 -6.13
N VAL A 103 -5.48 -9.51 -6.45
CA VAL A 103 -5.94 -9.70 -7.84
C VAL A 103 -5.44 -8.59 -8.77
N LEU A 104 -5.42 -7.33 -8.30
CA LEU A 104 -4.84 -6.23 -9.09
C LEU A 104 -3.34 -6.41 -9.32
N VAL A 105 -2.61 -6.86 -8.30
CA VAL A 105 -1.18 -7.16 -8.38
C VAL A 105 -0.91 -8.32 -9.34
N ASP A 106 -1.75 -9.36 -9.33
CA ASP A 106 -1.52 -10.60 -10.06
C ASP A 106 -2.01 -10.55 -11.52
N HIS A 107 -3.15 -9.88 -11.78
CA HIS A 107 -3.83 -9.91 -13.08
C HIS A 107 -3.97 -8.55 -13.75
N ALA A 108 -4.13 -7.48 -12.98
CA ALA A 108 -4.37 -6.15 -13.53
C ALA A 108 -3.11 -5.28 -13.42
N SER A 109 -2.13 -5.56 -14.27
CA SER A 109 -1.28 -4.52 -14.85
C SER A 109 -0.67 -3.54 -13.84
N ALA A 110 0.36 -3.89 -13.09
CA ALA A 110 1.26 -2.89 -12.50
C ALA A 110 0.71 -1.83 -11.49
N TRP A 111 -0.58 -1.81 -11.15
CA TRP A 111 -1.19 -0.66 -10.47
C TRP A 111 -0.87 -0.54 -8.98
N ASN A 112 -0.25 -1.54 -8.34
CA ASN A 112 -0.10 -1.56 -6.88
C ASN A 112 1.12 -2.32 -6.33
N GLN A 113 2.18 -2.50 -7.12
CA GLN A 113 3.31 -3.36 -6.72
C GLN A 113 4.43 -2.62 -5.96
N LEU A 114 4.45 -1.28 -5.96
CA LEU A 114 5.42 -0.46 -5.21
C LEU A 114 5.08 -0.32 -3.71
N SER A 115 4.05 -1.01 -3.22
CA SER A 115 3.76 -1.11 -1.78
C SER A 115 3.56 -2.55 -1.33
N THR A 116 4.16 -3.51 -2.04
CA THR A 116 3.90 -4.95 -1.90
C THR A 116 3.83 -5.38 -0.43
N ILE A 117 2.58 -5.58 -0.02
CA ILE A 117 2.08 -6.41 1.09
C ILE A 117 2.31 -5.82 2.49
N VAL A 118 1.18 -5.35 3.04
CA VAL A 118 0.87 -5.31 4.48
C VAL A 118 1.22 -6.66 5.11
N ARG A 119 2.45 -6.81 5.61
CA ARG A 119 2.90 -7.95 6.40
C ARG A 119 3.38 -7.50 7.77
N SER A 120 2.63 -7.99 8.76
CA SER A 120 2.85 -7.99 10.21
C SER A 120 2.49 -6.66 10.90
N SER A 121 1.61 -6.63 11.90
CA SER A 121 1.51 -7.61 12.97
C SER A 121 0.21 -7.44 13.77
N LEU A 122 -0.75 -8.36 13.59
CA LEU A 122 -1.59 -8.83 14.70
C LEU A 122 -0.77 -9.89 15.49
N LYS A 123 0.45 -9.55 15.95
CA LYS A 123 1.06 -10.30 17.04
C LYS A 123 0.60 -9.66 18.33
N SER A 124 -0.39 -10.32 18.93
CA SER A 124 -0.45 -10.54 20.37
C SER A 124 -0.24 -9.30 21.26
N SER A 125 -1.26 -8.47 21.41
CA SER A 125 -1.60 -7.98 22.74
C SER A 125 -2.54 -9.01 23.36
N ARG A 126 -1.91 -9.98 24.03
CA ARG A 126 -2.58 -10.78 25.05
C ARG A 126 -3.38 -9.85 25.95
N THR A 127 -4.63 -10.21 26.15
CA THR A 127 -5.41 -10.00 27.36
C THR A 127 -4.53 -9.66 28.57
N ARG A 128 -4.64 -8.43 29.03
CA ARG A 128 -4.73 -8.08 30.45
C ARG A 128 -5.67 -6.89 30.58
#